data_AF-A0A397DGK3-F1
#
_entry.id   AF-A0A397DGK3-F1
#
_cell.length_a   1.000
_cell.length_b   1.000
_cell.length_c   1.000
_cell.angle_alpha   90.00
_cell.angle_beta   90.00
_cell.angle_gamma   90.00
#
_symmetry.space_group_name_H-M   'P 1'
#
loop_
_entity.id
_entity.type
_entity.pdbx_description
1 polymer ?
#
loop_
_entity_poly.entity_id
_entity_poly.type
_entity_poly.pdbx_seq_one_letter_code
_entity_poly.pdbx_strand_id
1 'polypeptide(L)'
;IINVPDNRRNTPLHLASAKSRRITKLLLENGADTTFFNIRNQTPLGVHIITTNKDDPMLCEMLLRHNADPNAAVDQSTLLHVALDKGLHEIALRLVRHGARLDTLDETNKMVFDKVDKPMLKKLLHKVTHSPVWIDDKSRPACMLCAKNFSMGNRRHHCRYCGRLCCADCATGKVAAYKFPKGFDNRLKQHGGAPNHKPQRVCNVCHGVLNDQQKEAGRTDLSDRASDLDQFYDRTLNVQWDEVKGQVNHPIATQKLTGSD
;
A
#
# COMPACT_ATOMS: atom_id res chain seq x y z
N ILE A 1 -22.48 -3.97 -21.53
CA ILE A 1 -22.43 -2.50 -21.31
C ILE A 1 -22.02 -2.24 -19.86
N ILE A 2 -20.84 -2.70 -19.42
CA ILE A 2 -20.46 -2.61 -17.99
C ILE A 2 -19.49 -1.45 -17.70
N ASN A 3 -18.67 -1.08 -18.69
CA ASN A 3 -17.68 -0.01 -18.59
C ASN A 3 -18.07 1.23 -19.41
N VAL A 4 -19.31 1.32 -19.90
CA VAL A 4 -19.74 2.45 -20.74
C VAL A 4 -19.94 3.68 -19.85
N PRO A 5 -19.19 4.78 -20.10
CA PRO A 5 -19.28 5.96 -19.26
C PRO A 5 -20.47 6.87 -19.62
N ASP A 6 -20.89 7.69 -18.65
CA ASP A 6 -21.78 8.84 -18.87
C ASP A 6 -21.02 10.04 -19.51
N ASN A 7 -21.74 11.15 -19.72
CA ASN A 7 -21.17 12.40 -20.27
C ASN A 7 -20.08 13.03 -19.39
N ARG A 8 -19.95 12.62 -18.12
CA ARG A 8 -18.90 13.03 -17.18
C ARG A 8 -17.81 11.95 -17.05
N ARG A 9 -17.76 11.01 -17.97
CA ARG A 9 -16.84 9.87 -17.97
C ARG A 9 -16.97 8.96 -16.74
N ASN A 10 -18.08 9.00 -16.01
CA ASN A 10 -18.32 8.06 -14.92
C ASN A 10 -18.83 6.75 -15.50
N THR A 11 -18.09 5.66 -15.27
CA THR A 11 -18.61 4.31 -15.48
C THR A 11 -19.68 3.97 -14.42
N PRO A 12 -20.53 2.95 -14.63
CA PRO A 12 -21.46 2.47 -13.61
C PRO A 12 -20.78 2.20 -12.26
N LEU A 13 -19.52 1.75 -12.28
CA LEU A 13 -18.74 1.48 -11.08
C LEU A 13 -18.39 2.76 -10.29
N HIS A 14 -18.14 3.89 -10.95
CA HIS A 14 -17.95 5.18 -10.26
C HIS A 14 -19.20 5.57 -9.47
N LEU A 15 -20.37 5.48 -10.10
CA LEU A 15 -21.64 5.86 -9.49
C LEU A 15 -22.00 4.93 -8.32
N ALA A 16 -21.80 3.62 -8.50
CA ALA A 16 -22.04 2.62 -7.47
C ALA A 16 -21.10 2.81 -6.26
N SER A 17 -19.83 3.13 -6.49
CA SER A 17 -18.82 3.30 -5.43
C SER A 17 -19.12 4.46 -4.47
N ALA A 18 -19.91 5.45 -4.92
CA ALA A 18 -20.38 6.55 -4.08
C ALA A 18 -21.65 6.23 -3.27
N LYS A 19 -22.39 5.17 -3.60
CA LYS A 19 -23.79 5.01 -3.15
C LYS A 19 -24.13 3.63 -2.58
N SER A 20 -23.60 2.55 -3.16
CA SER A 20 -24.08 1.20 -2.86
C SER A 20 -22.99 0.16 -2.96
N ARG A 21 -22.64 -0.41 -1.80
CA ARG A 21 -21.75 -1.57 -1.70
C ARG A 21 -22.28 -2.77 -2.48
N ARG A 22 -23.60 -3.02 -2.45
CA ARG A 22 -24.23 -4.16 -3.15
C ARG A 22 -24.12 -4.05 -4.67
N ILE A 23 -24.38 -2.87 -5.22
CA ILE A 23 -24.26 -2.63 -6.68
C ILE A 23 -22.79 -2.68 -7.09
N THR A 24 -21.90 -2.09 -6.28
CA THR A 24 -20.45 -2.16 -6.51
C THR A 24 -19.98 -3.61 -6.60
N LYS A 25 -20.41 -4.47 -5.67
CA LYS A 25 -20.12 -5.91 -5.70
C LYS A 25 -20.54 -6.55 -7.01
N LEU A 26 -21.80 -6.39 -7.40
CA LEU A 26 -22.35 -7.00 -8.60
C LEU A 26 -21.59 -6.56 -9.86
N LEU A 27 -21.25 -5.28 -9.96
CA LEU A 27 -20.48 -4.75 -11.09
C LEU A 27 -19.07 -5.36 -11.14
N LEU A 28 -18.38 -5.43 -10.01
CA LEU A 28 -17.06 -6.05 -9.94
C LEU A 28 -17.08 -7.55 -10.32
N GLU A 29 -18.08 -8.29 -9.83
CA GLU A 29 -18.29 -9.70 -10.18
C GLU A 29 -18.57 -9.92 -11.67
N ASN A 30 -19.10 -8.91 -12.36
CA ASN A 30 -19.35 -8.95 -13.80
C ASN A 30 -18.20 -8.34 -14.64
N GLY A 31 -17.04 -8.05 -14.03
CA GLY A 31 -15.85 -7.56 -14.75
C GLY A 31 -15.83 -6.05 -15.00
N ALA A 32 -16.49 -5.26 -14.15
CA ALA A 32 -16.32 -3.81 -14.18
C ALA A 32 -14.86 -3.41 -13.90
N ASP A 33 -14.35 -2.49 -14.72
CA ASP A 33 -12.95 -2.06 -14.68
C ASP A 33 -12.77 -0.94 -13.63
N THR A 34 -11.83 -1.17 -12.71
CA THR A 34 -11.49 -0.28 -11.59
C THR A 34 -10.50 0.83 -11.96
N THR A 35 -9.95 0.80 -13.18
CA THR A 35 -8.86 1.69 -13.62
C THR A 35 -9.33 2.96 -14.34
N PHE A 36 -10.62 3.05 -14.70
CA PHE A 36 -11.13 4.20 -15.44
C PHE A 36 -11.05 5.50 -14.63
N PHE A 37 -10.76 6.60 -15.33
CA PHE A 37 -10.81 7.96 -14.80
C PHE A 37 -12.02 8.73 -15.35
N ASN A 38 -12.78 9.37 -14.46
CA ASN A 38 -13.82 10.33 -14.84
C ASN A 38 -13.23 11.71 -15.22
N ILE A 39 -14.07 12.70 -15.56
CA ILE A 39 -13.60 14.05 -15.93
C ILE A 39 -12.87 14.81 -14.82
N ARG A 40 -12.99 14.35 -13.56
CA ARG A 40 -12.27 14.90 -12.41
C ARG A 40 -10.99 14.11 -12.10
N ASN A 41 -10.54 13.26 -13.02
CA ASN A 41 -9.39 12.35 -12.84
C ASN A 41 -9.53 11.44 -11.60
N GLN A 42 -10.75 11.05 -11.25
CA GLN A 42 -11.00 10.15 -10.14
C GLN A 42 -11.25 8.74 -10.66
N THR A 43 -10.64 7.76 -10.01
CA THR A 43 -11.01 6.34 -10.15
C THR A 43 -12.28 6.02 -9.34
N PRO A 44 -12.94 4.87 -9.53
CA PRO A 44 -14.04 4.45 -8.67
C PRO A 44 -13.67 4.39 -7.19
N LEU A 45 -12.44 3.94 -6.88
CA LEU A 45 -11.89 3.95 -5.53
C LEU A 45 -11.69 5.38 -5.00
N GLY A 46 -11.20 6.29 -5.84
CA GLY A 46 -11.11 7.71 -5.51
C GLY A 46 -12.48 8.32 -5.21
N VAL A 47 -13.48 8.05 -6.05
CA VAL A 47 -14.85 8.52 -5.80
C VAL A 47 -15.38 8.02 -4.46
N HIS A 48 -15.17 6.74 -4.11
CA HIS A 48 -15.57 6.20 -2.81
C HIS A 48 -14.94 6.97 -1.64
N ILE A 49 -13.61 7.12 -1.66
CA ILE A 49 -12.86 7.73 -0.55
C ILE A 49 -13.19 9.22 -0.37
N ILE A 50 -13.36 9.95 -1.47
CA ILE A 50 -13.70 11.38 -1.45
C ILE A 50 -15.10 11.60 -0.86
N THR A 51 -16.05 10.75 -1.27
CA THR A 51 -17.49 10.96 -0.97
C THR A 51 -17.95 10.31 0.32
N THR A 52 -17.24 9.29 0.84
CA THR A 52 -17.61 8.68 2.12
C THR A 52 -17.27 9.60 3.29
N ASN A 53 -18.14 9.59 4.30
CA ASN A 53 -17.91 10.21 5.61
C ASN A 53 -17.88 9.18 6.74
N LYS A 54 -18.00 7.89 6.40
CA LYS A 54 -17.94 6.76 7.33
C LYS A 54 -16.67 5.99 7.06
N ASP A 55 -15.95 5.65 8.12
CA ASP A 55 -14.78 4.77 8.07
C ASP A 55 -15.23 3.30 7.96
N ASP A 56 -15.93 2.97 6.86
CA ASP A 56 -16.32 1.60 6.50
C ASP A 56 -15.37 1.09 5.40
N PRO A 57 -14.41 0.21 5.74
CA PRO A 57 -13.40 -0.25 4.80
C PRO A 57 -13.92 -1.27 3.78
N MET A 58 -15.18 -1.74 3.88
CA MET A 58 -15.65 -2.85 3.06
C MET A 58 -15.65 -2.56 1.56
N LEU A 59 -16.20 -1.42 1.15
CA LEU A 59 -16.25 -1.07 -0.27
C LEU A 59 -14.83 -0.83 -0.79
N CYS A 60 -13.98 -0.17 -0.01
CA CYS A 60 -12.55 -0.01 -0.28
C CYS A 60 -11.84 -1.35 -0.50
N GLU A 61 -11.99 -2.31 0.42
CA GLU A 61 -11.37 -3.64 0.34
C GLU A 61 -11.83 -4.40 -0.92
N MET A 62 -13.11 -4.32 -1.28
CA MET A 62 -13.62 -4.93 -2.53
C MET A 62 -12.94 -4.37 -3.76
N LEU A 63 -12.88 -3.03 -3.88
CA LEU A 63 -12.27 -2.40 -5.04
C LEU A 63 -10.78 -2.76 -5.15
N LEU A 64 -10.05 -2.72 -4.03
CA LEU A 64 -8.62 -3.08 -3.98
C LEU A 64 -8.38 -4.54 -4.36
N ARG A 65 -9.20 -5.47 -3.88
CA ARG A 65 -9.15 -6.90 -4.26
C ARG A 65 -9.43 -7.13 -5.75
N HIS A 66 -10.18 -6.22 -6.39
CA HIS A 66 -10.40 -6.20 -7.84
C HIS A 66 -9.40 -5.27 -8.56
N ASN A 67 -8.15 -5.24 -8.09
CA ASN A 67 -7.02 -4.55 -8.71
C ASN A 67 -7.17 -3.02 -8.84
N ALA A 68 -8.02 -2.37 -8.03
CA ALA A 68 -8.01 -0.92 -7.97
C ALA A 68 -6.66 -0.42 -7.45
N ASP A 69 -6.10 0.61 -8.09
CA ASP A 69 -4.81 1.15 -7.69
C ASP A 69 -4.92 1.94 -6.36
N PRO A 70 -4.28 1.49 -5.26
CA PRO A 70 -4.28 2.22 -4.00
C PRO A 70 -3.45 3.51 -4.04
N ASN A 71 -2.62 3.69 -5.07
CA ASN A 71 -1.76 4.85 -5.28
C ASN A 71 -2.35 5.87 -6.26
N ALA A 72 -3.60 5.68 -6.69
CA ALA A 72 -4.28 6.65 -7.54
C ALA A 72 -4.23 8.06 -6.92
N ALA A 73 -4.05 9.06 -7.78
CA ALA A 73 -4.07 10.45 -7.37
C ALA A 73 -5.51 10.97 -7.30
N VAL A 74 -5.76 11.83 -6.32
CA VAL A 74 -6.93 12.69 -6.24
C VAL A 74 -6.40 14.11 -6.11
N ASP A 75 -6.62 14.91 -7.14
CA ASP A 75 -5.99 16.22 -7.29
C ASP A 75 -4.45 16.10 -7.19
N GLN A 76 -3.81 16.73 -6.20
CA GLN A 76 -2.36 16.64 -5.97
C GLN A 76 -1.99 15.72 -4.79
N SER A 77 -2.95 14.94 -4.29
CA SER A 77 -2.78 14.06 -3.12
C SER A 77 -3.03 12.60 -3.49
N THR A 78 -2.38 11.66 -2.80
CA THR A 78 -2.72 10.23 -2.95
C THR A 78 -4.01 9.91 -2.20
N LEU A 79 -4.69 8.81 -2.57
CA LEU A 79 -5.82 8.29 -1.79
C LEU A 79 -5.52 8.13 -0.29
N LEU A 80 -4.30 7.71 0.06
CA LEU A 80 -3.89 7.56 1.46
C LEU A 80 -3.89 8.89 2.22
N HIS A 81 -3.48 10.01 1.60
CA HIS A 81 -3.53 11.33 2.23
C HIS A 81 -4.97 11.74 2.48
N VAL A 82 -5.83 11.62 1.47
CA VAL A 82 -7.26 11.97 1.58
C VAL A 82 -7.96 11.16 2.67
N ALA A 83 -7.67 9.86 2.77
CA ALA A 83 -8.22 9.01 3.82
C ALA A 83 -7.79 9.46 5.22
N LEU A 84 -6.50 9.78 5.41
CA LEU A 84 -5.97 10.23 6.70
C LEU A 84 -6.50 11.60 7.10
N ASP A 85 -6.56 12.56 6.16
CA ASP A 85 -7.06 13.91 6.41
C ASP A 85 -8.56 13.92 6.77
N LYS A 86 -9.32 12.92 6.29
CA LYS A 86 -10.73 12.70 6.66
C LYS A 86 -10.91 11.84 7.92
N GLY A 87 -9.84 11.35 8.54
CA GLY A 87 -9.90 10.45 9.71
C GLY A 87 -10.42 9.04 9.39
N LEU A 88 -10.37 8.61 8.13
CA LEU A 88 -10.79 7.29 7.64
C LEU A 88 -9.67 6.26 7.86
N HIS A 89 -9.39 5.97 9.13
CA HIS A 89 -8.24 5.19 9.55
C HIS A 89 -8.28 3.74 9.08
N GLU A 90 -9.42 3.06 9.16
CA GLU A 90 -9.54 1.67 8.70
C GLU A 90 -9.41 1.58 7.18
N ILE A 91 -9.96 2.55 6.42
CA ILE A 91 -9.72 2.67 4.98
C ILE A 91 -8.22 2.89 4.69
N ALA A 92 -7.55 3.78 5.41
CA ALA A 92 -6.11 4.03 5.26
C ALA A 92 -5.29 2.76 5.50
N LEU A 93 -5.64 1.96 6.51
CA LEU A 93 -5.01 0.67 6.79
C LEU A 93 -5.20 -0.34 5.65
N ARG A 94 -6.36 -0.36 4.98
CA ARG A 94 -6.58 -1.20 3.78
C ARG A 94 -5.73 -0.74 2.61
N LEU A 95 -5.66 0.56 2.34
CA LEU A 95 -4.82 1.11 1.29
C LEU A 95 -3.35 0.67 1.47
N VAL A 96 -2.79 0.78 2.69
CA VAL A 96 -1.40 0.34 2.96
C VAL A 96 -1.23 -1.17 2.81
N ARG A 97 -2.22 -1.98 3.23
CA ARG A 97 -2.23 -3.45 3.02
C ARG A 97 -2.16 -3.83 1.54
N HIS A 98 -2.73 -3.02 0.67
CA HIS A 98 -2.74 -3.24 -0.78
C HIS A 98 -1.60 -2.51 -1.52
N GLY A 99 -0.65 -1.89 -0.80
CA GLY A 99 0.55 -1.31 -1.40
C GLY A 99 0.51 0.21 -1.60
N ALA A 100 -0.35 0.92 -0.88
CA ALA A 100 -0.29 2.38 -0.85
C ALA A 100 1.06 2.88 -0.32
N ARG A 101 1.64 3.85 -1.02
CA ARG A 101 2.89 4.51 -0.72
C ARG A 101 2.72 5.53 0.40
N LEU A 102 3.67 5.54 1.33
CA LEU A 102 3.74 6.53 2.43
C LEU A 102 4.73 7.67 2.11
N ASP A 103 5.49 7.55 1.03
CA ASP A 103 6.58 8.44 0.64
C ASP A 103 6.19 9.48 -0.43
N THR A 104 4.99 9.37 -1.02
CA THR A 104 4.49 10.37 -1.97
C THR A 104 4.19 11.67 -1.25
N LEU A 105 4.42 12.81 -1.92
CA LEU A 105 4.07 14.14 -1.40
C LEU A 105 2.63 14.47 -1.73
N ASP A 106 1.91 15.11 -0.79
CA ASP A 106 0.64 15.75 -1.04
C ASP A 106 0.79 17.19 -1.58
N GLU A 107 -0.33 17.88 -1.74
CA GLU A 107 -0.39 19.29 -2.19
C GLU A 107 0.38 20.27 -1.28
N THR A 108 0.67 19.87 -0.03
CA THR A 108 1.42 20.66 0.95
C THR A 108 2.90 20.27 1.02
N ASN A 109 3.38 19.46 0.07
CA ASN A 109 4.73 18.87 0.06
C ASN A 109 5.03 18.04 1.32
N LYS A 110 4.04 17.34 1.87
CA LYS A 110 4.21 16.45 3.00
C LYS A 110 3.99 15.01 2.60
N MET A 111 4.84 14.12 3.11
CA MET A 111 4.61 12.69 3.07
C MET A 111 3.65 12.29 4.18
N VAL A 112 3.05 11.10 4.07
CA VAL A 112 2.29 10.50 5.18
C VAL A 112 3.13 10.45 6.45
N PHE A 113 4.42 10.15 6.33
CA PHE A 113 5.37 10.16 7.46
C PHE A 113 5.44 11.48 8.23
N ASP A 114 5.14 12.61 7.59
CA ASP A 114 5.18 13.94 8.20
C ASP A 114 3.83 14.37 8.80
N LYS A 115 2.71 13.74 8.39
CA LYS A 115 1.35 14.14 8.79
C LYS A 115 0.78 13.33 9.95
N VAL A 116 1.21 12.08 10.12
CA VAL A 116 0.63 11.19 11.13
C VAL A 116 1.46 11.16 12.42
N ASP A 117 0.77 10.95 13.54
CA ASP A 117 1.43 10.73 14.82
C ASP A 117 2.11 9.34 14.90
N LYS A 118 2.91 9.11 15.94
CA LYS A 118 3.64 7.85 16.12
C LYS A 118 2.70 6.63 16.24
N PRO A 119 1.60 6.65 17.02
CA PRO A 119 0.64 5.55 17.08
C PRO A 119 0.04 5.19 15.72
N MET A 120 -0.44 6.17 14.95
CA MET A 120 -0.99 5.95 13.62
C MET A 120 0.08 5.42 12.66
N LEU A 121 1.28 6.02 12.66
CA LEU A 121 2.39 5.54 11.85
C LEU A 121 2.68 4.06 12.13
N LYS A 122 2.70 3.66 13.41
CA LYS A 122 2.90 2.26 13.78
C LYS A 122 1.80 1.37 13.19
N LYS A 123 0.52 1.75 13.32
CA LYS A 123 -0.61 1.01 12.73
C LYS A 123 -0.47 0.85 11.22
N LEU A 124 -0.14 1.92 10.49
CA LEU A 124 0.09 1.87 9.05
C LEU A 124 1.25 0.92 8.71
N LEU A 125 2.38 1.03 9.42
CA LEU A 125 3.54 0.16 9.21
C LEU A 125 3.25 -1.32 9.51
N HIS A 126 2.33 -1.65 10.42
CA HIS A 126 1.86 -3.02 10.64
C HIS A 126 1.11 -3.60 9.44
N LYS A 127 0.59 -2.76 8.55
CA LYS A 127 -0.15 -3.17 7.35
C LYS A 127 0.70 -3.21 6.09
N VAL A 128 1.96 -2.75 6.14
CA VAL A 128 2.86 -2.82 4.97
C VAL A 128 3.07 -4.29 4.58
N THR A 129 2.79 -4.60 3.32
CA THR A 129 2.93 -5.94 2.73
C THR A 129 3.85 -5.97 1.51
N HIS A 130 4.15 -4.80 0.94
CA HIS A 130 4.92 -4.60 -0.30
C HIS A 130 6.25 -3.90 0.00
N SER A 131 7.27 -4.18 -0.83
CA SER A 131 8.54 -3.46 -0.81
C SER A 131 8.31 -1.94 -0.90
N PRO A 132 8.91 -1.12 -0.02
CA PRO A 132 8.78 0.33 -0.09
C PRO A 132 9.65 0.90 -1.22
N VAL A 133 9.25 2.05 -1.74
CA VAL A 133 10.16 2.92 -2.50
C VAL A 133 11.14 3.57 -1.52
N TRP A 134 12.41 3.65 -1.92
CA TRP A 134 13.43 4.31 -1.12
C TRP A 134 13.40 5.82 -1.37
N ILE A 135 13.30 6.58 -0.28
CA ILE A 135 13.28 8.04 -0.35
C ILE A 135 14.64 8.55 -0.84
N ASP A 136 14.62 9.43 -1.83
CA ASP A 136 15.84 10.01 -2.39
C ASP A 136 16.63 10.81 -1.35
N ASP A 137 17.96 10.62 -1.35
CA ASP A 137 18.87 11.21 -0.37
C ASP A 137 18.87 12.74 -0.37
N LYS A 138 18.61 13.36 -1.54
CA LYS A 138 18.59 14.82 -1.69
C LYS A 138 17.29 15.42 -1.17
N SER A 139 16.20 14.66 -1.23
CA SER A 139 14.89 15.10 -0.73
C SER A 139 14.83 15.24 0.80
N ARG A 140 15.77 14.64 1.55
CA ARG A 140 15.77 14.63 3.02
C ARG A 140 17.16 14.93 3.60
N PRO A 141 17.41 16.17 4.09
CA PRO A 141 18.70 16.54 4.67
C PRO A 141 18.90 16.02 6.11
N ALA A 142 17.85 15.52 6.77
CA ALA A 142 17.87 15.08 8.16
C ALA A 142 17.26 13.69 8.36
N CYS A 143 17.67 13.01 9.44
CA CYS A 143 17.11 11.73 9.85
C CYS A 143 15.60 11.84 10.12
N MET A 144 14.81 10.98 9.50
CA MET A 144 13.34 10.96 9.61
C MET A 144 12.82 10.39 10.95
N LEU A 145 13.70 10.09 11.90
CA LEU A 145 13.33 9.62 13.24
C LEU A 145 13.74 10.61 14.34
N CYS A 146 14.94 11.19 14.26
CA CYS A 146 15.48 12.07 15.30
C CYS A 146 15.76 13.50 14.84
N ALA A 147 15.47 13.83 13.57
CA ALA A 147 15.68 15.14 12.96
C ALA A 147 17.15 15.66 12.94
N LYS A 148 18.14 14.84 13.33
CA LYS A 148 19.56 15.21 13.19
C LYS A 148 19.94 15.31 11.70
N ASN A 149 20.55 16.43 11.31
CA ASN A 149 21.05 16.66 9.95
C ASN A 149 22.15 15.65 9.59
N PHE A 150 22.10 15.17 8.35
CA PHE A 150 23.14 14.31 7.81
C PHE A 150 24.39 15.12 7.45
N SER A 151 25.55 14.54 7.71
CA SER A 151 26.87 15.12 7.45
C SER A 151 27.88 13.99 7.21
N MET A 152 29.17 14.31 7.05
CA MET A 152 30.21 13.28 6.89
C MET A 152 30.26 12.30 8.09
N GLY A 153 30.00 12.80 9.30
CA GLY A 153 29.97 12.00 10.54
C GLY A 153 28.61 11.38 10.85
N ASN A 154 27.51 11.96 10.34
CA ASN A 154 26.16 11.42 10.48
C ASN A 154 25.63 10.98 9.12
N ARG A 155 25.92 9.74 8.72
CA ARG A 155 25.62 9.24 7.36
C ARG A 155 24.17 8.77 7.21
N ARG A 156 23.73 8.74 5.96
CA ARG A 156 22.39 8.32 5.52
C ARG A 156 22.29 6.80 5.43
N HIS A 157 21.15 6.26 5.87
CA HIS A 157 20.80 4.85 5.72
C HIS A 157 19.30 4.68 5.46
N HIS A 158 18.92 3.89 4.46
CA HIS A 158 17.52 3.53 4.26
C HIS A 158 17.08 2.38 5.14
N CYS A 159 15.87 2.49 5.68
CA CYS A 159 15.18 1.37 6.28
C CYS A 159 14.66 0.43 5.19
N ARG A 160 15.08 -0.85 5.21
CA ARG A 160 14.63 -1.82 4.19
C ARG A 160 13.12 -2.13 4.23
N TYR A 161 12.45 -1.85 5.35
CA TYR A 161 11.03 -2.15 5.53
C TYR A 161 10.09 -0.98 5.15
N CYS A 162 10.45 0.27 5.48
CA CYS A 162 9.60 1.43 5.22
C CYS A 162 10.21 2.49 4.27
N GLY A 163 11.43 2.29 3.78
CA GLY A 163 12.08 3.22 2.84
C GLY A 163 12.62 4.51 3.44
N ARG A 164 12.30 4.83 4.71
CA ARG A 164 12.75 6.07 5.38
C ARG A 164 14.26 6.19 5.50
N LEU A 165 14.73 7.44 5.41
CA LEU A 165 16.12 7.83 5.58
C LEU A 165 16.45 8.08 7.06
N CYS A 166 17.43 7.34 7.57
CA CYS A 166 17.75 7.25 9.00
C CYS A 166 19.25 7.44 9.24
N CYS A 167 19.63 7.94 10.43
CA CYS A 167 21.01 7.86 10.90
C CYS A 167 21.34 6.47 11.46
N ALA A 168 22.63 6.23 11.75
CA ALA A 168 23.09 4.96 12.30
C ALA A 168 22.39 4.60 13.62
N ASP A 169 22.24 5.56 14.55
CA ASP A 169 21.58 5.37 15.85
C ASP A 169 20.09 5.03 15.73
N CYS A 170 19.44 5.55 14.68
CA CYS A 170 18.02 5.35 14.42
C CYS A 170 17.72 4.10 13.59
N ALA A 171 18.75 3.42 13.10
CA ALA A 171 18.65 2.22 12.28
C ALA A 171 19.64 1.14 12.73
N THR A 172 19.69 0.89 14.04
CA THR A 172 20.52 -0.17 14.65
C THR A 172 19.91 -1.55 14.46
N GLY A 173 18.58 -1.64 14.32
CA GLY A 173 17.84 -2.89 14.16
C GLY A 173 18.20 -3.64 12.87
N LYS A 174 18.31 -4.96 12.99
CA LYS A 174 18.50 -5.88 11.86
C LYS A 174 17.48 -7.01 11.93
N VAL A 175 16.81 -7.29 10.82
CA VAL A 175 15.81 -8.37 10.71
C VAL A 175 16.14 -9.22 9.50
N ALA A 176 16.12 -10.54 9.64
CA ALA A 176 16.36 -11.45 8.52
C ALA A 176 15.29 -11.26 7.44
N ALA A 177 15.69 -11.21 6.17
CA ALA A 177 14.79 -10.87 5.07
C ALA A 177 13.56 -11.80 4.97
N TYR A 178 13.68 -13.10 5.29
CA TYR A 178 12.55 -14.03 5.28
C TYR A 178 11.42 -13.68 6.27
N LYS A 179 11.72 -12.86 7.28
CA LYS A 179 10.76 -12.37 8.28
C LYS A 179 9.96 -11.17 7.78
N PHE A 180 10.31 -10.60 6.62
CA PHE A 180 9.49 -9.56 6.00
C PHE A 180 8.20 -10.19 5.43
N PRO A 181 7.14 -9.37 5.22
CA PRO A 181 5.91 -9.82 4.57
C PRO A 181 6.14 -10.47 3.21
N LYS A 182 5.23 -11.36 2.79
CA LYS A 182 5.34 -12.16 1.55
C LYS A 182 5.59 -11.30 0.30
N GLY A 183 5.06 -10.08 0.22
CA GLY A 183 5.21 -9.18 -0.94
C GLY A 183 6.54 -8.40 -1.02
N PHE A 184 7.55 -8.78 -0.23
CA PHE A 184 8.89 -8.21 -0.33
C PHE A 184 9.79 -9.08 -1.21
N ASP A 185 10.32 -8.50 -2.30
CA ASP A 185 11.06 -9.23 -3.35
C ASP A 185 12.29 -9.99 -2.83
N ASN A 186 12.90 -9.47 -1.76
CA ASN A 186 14.15 -10.01 -1.22
C ASN A 186 13.93 -11.02 -0.09
N ARG A 187 12.68 -11.37 0.21
CA ARG A 187 12.31 -12.30 1.29
C ARG A 187 12.81 -13.71 1.03
N LEU A 188 12.78 -14.15 -0.23
CA LEU A 188 13.23 -15.45 -0.69
C LEU A 188 14.50 -15.30 -1.55
N LYS A 189 15.23 -16.39 -1.74
CA LYS A 189 16.32 -16.42 -2.73
C LYS A 189 15.75 -16.50 -4.15
N GLN A 190 16.37 -15.81 -5.09
CA GLN A 190 15.99 -15.81 -6.52
C GLN A 190 15.99 -17.21 -7.13
N HIS A 191 16.93 -18.07 -6.73
CA HIS A 191 17.04 -19.44 -7.22
C HIS A 191 16.62 -20.42 -6.12
N GLY A 192 15.36 -20.84 -6.15
CA GLY A 192 14.88 -21.99 -5.37
C GLY A 192 13.97 -21.70 -4.18
N GLY A 193 13.43 -20.48 -4.01
CA GLY A 193 12.36 -20.19 -3.04
C GLY A 193 12.71 -20.37 -1.56
N ALA A 194 13.98 -20.67 -1.24
CA ALA A 194 14.44 -20.85 0.12
C ALA A 194 14.39 -19.52 0.91
N PRO A 195 14.10 -19.57 2.23
CA PRO A 195 14.13 -18.40 3.10
C PRO A 195 15.46 -17.64 3.03
N ASN A 196 15.41 -16.32 2.85
CA ASN A 196 16.59 -15.47 2.87
C ASN A 196 16.93 -15.03 4.32
N HIS A 197 17.93 -15.66 4.92
CA HIS A 197 18.39 -15.35 6.28
C HIS A 197 19.27 -14.09 6.37
N LYS A 198 19.56 -13.41 5.25
CA LYS A 198 20.42 -12.21 5.25
C LYS A 198 19.80 -11.10 6.10
N PRO A 199 20.52 -10.57 7.10
CA PRO A 199 20.02 -9.49 7.94
C PRO A 199 19.85 -8.20 7.13
N GLN A 200 18.68 -7.58 7.22
CA GLN A 200 18.33 -6.31 6.61
C GLN A 200 18.28 -5.22 7.66
N ARG A 201 18.90 -4.07 7.38
CA ARG A 201 18.81 -2.89 8.26
C ARG A 201 17.40 -2.32 8.25
N VAL A 202 16.87 -2.05 9.43
CA VAL A 202 15.57 -1.39 9.60
C VAL A 202 15.68 -0.28 10.64
N CYS A 203 14.83 0.74 10.52
CA CYS A 203 14.75 1.78 11.55
C CYS A 203 14.18 1.21 12.86
N ASN A 204 14.44 1.87 13.99
CA ASN A 204 14.05 1.37 15.31
C ASN A 204 12.52 1.19 15.44
N VAL A 205 11.73 2.04 14.78
CA VAL A 205 10.27 1.89 14.71
C VAL A 205 9.88 0.60 14.00
N CYS A 206 10.44 0.34 12.82
CA CYS A 206 10.13 -0.86 12.04
C CYS A 206 10.68 -2.14 12.67
N HIS A 207 11.79 -2.05 13.40
CA HIS A 207 12.28 -3.16 14.21
C HIS A 207 11.25 -3.58 15.26
N GLY A 208 10.63 -2.62 15.95
CA GLY A 208 9.52 -2.87 16.88
C GLY A 208 8.31 -3.50 16.18
N VAL A 209 7.83 -2.89 15.09
CA VAL A 209 6.70 -3.40 14.29
C VAL A 209 6.91 -4.85 13.85
N LEU A 210 8.07 -5.17 13.25
CA LEU A 210 8.36 -6.51 12.75
C LEU A 210 8.49 -7.55 13.87
N ASN A 211 8.95 -7.15 15.06
CA ASN A 211 9.02 -8.04 16.21
C ASN A 211 7.64 -8.30 16.81
N ASP A 212 6.77 -7.28 16.86
CA ASP A 212 5.39 -7.43 17.34
C ASP A 212 4.60 -8.38 16.42
N GLN A 213 4.71 -8.20 15.09
CA GLN A 213 4.10 -9.11 14.10
C GLN A 213 4.57 -10.57 14.25
N GLN A 214 5.84 -10.80 14.59
CA GLN A 214 6.37 -12.14 14.83
C GLN A 214 5.80 -12.78 16.10
N LYS A 215 5.65 -11.99 17.18
CA LYS A 215 5.03 -12.47 18.42
C LYS A 215 3.57 -12.84 18.19
N GLU A 216 2.83 -12.05 17.42
CA GLU A 216 1.44 -12.33 17.04
C GLU A 216 1.33 -13.61 16.20
N ALA A 217 2.22 -13.78 15.21
CA ALA A 217 2.26 -14.98 14.38
C ALA A 217 2.64 -16.25 15.15
N GLY A 218 3.48 -16.15 16.19
CA GLY A 218 3.85 -17.27 17.05
C GLY A 218 2.81 -17.61 18.14
N ARG A 219 1.78 -16.78 18.31
CA ARG A 219 0.72 -16.94 19.32
C ARG A 219 -0.59 -17.52 18.76
N THR A 220 -0.72 -17.67 17.45
CA THR A 220 -1.99 -18.02 16.80
C THR A 220 -1.96 -19.45 16.26
N ASP A 221 -2.85 -20.28 16.79
CA ASP A 221 -3.37 -21.46 16.09
C ASP A 221 -3.91 -21.00 14.72
N LEU A 222 -3.86 -21.86 13.71
CA LEU A 222 -3.97 -21.53 12.29
C LEU A 222 -5.34 -20.93 11.85
N SER A 223 -6.26 -20.67 12.79
CA SER A 223 -7.62 -20.17 12.55
C SER A 223 -7.77 -18.64 12.47
N ASP A 224 -6.87 -17.85 13.03
CA ASP A 224 -7.20 -16.45 13.37
C ASP A 224 -6.66 -15.38 12.39
N ARG A 225 -6.02 -15.80 11.28
CA ARG A 225 -5.36 -14.86 10.35
C ARG A 225 -6.27 -14.24 9.30
N ALA A 226 -7.49 -14.75 9.13
CA ALA A 226 -8.50 -14.07 8.35
C ALA A 226 -9.24 -13.12 9.29
N SER A 227 -9.11 -11.81 9.07
CA SER A 227 -9.97 -10.85 9.79
C SER A 227 -11.44 -11.26 9.65
N ASP A 228 -12.33 -10.95 10.60
CA ASP A 228 -13.78 -11.23 10.45
C ASP A 228 -14.32 -10.78 9.08
N LEU A 229 -13.70 -9.74 8.53
CA LEU A 229 -13.87 -9.26 7.15
C LEU A 229 -13.40 -10.24 6.09
N ASP A 230 -12.16 -10.72 6.18
CA ASP A 230 -11.61 -11.73 5.25
C ASP A 230 -12.44 -13.03 5.35
N GLN A 231 -12.86 -13.45 6.55
CA GLN A 231 -13.73 -14.61 6.73
C GLN A 231 -15.14 -14.37 6.19
N PHE A 232 -15.69 -13.15 6.32
CA PHE A 232 -16.95 -12.77 5.69
C PHE A 232 -16.81 -12.75 4.16
N TYR A 233 -15.71 -12.22 3.62
CA TYR A 233 -15.44 -12.26 2.18
C TYR A 233 -15.33 -13.70 1.67
N ASP A 234 -14.55 -14.55 2.34
CA ASP A 234 -14.35 -15.94 1.96
C ASP A 234 -15.66 -16.75 2.06
N ARG A 235 -16.47 -16.52 3.12
CA ARG A 235 -17.76 -17.19 3.33
C ARG A 235 -18.89 -16.69 2.44
N THR A 236 -18.88 -15.41 2.04
CA THR A 236 -20.02 -14.77 1.35
C THR A 236 -19.77 -14.54 -0.14
N LEU A 237 -18.53 -14.70 -0.62
CA LEU A 237 -18.18 -14.58 -2.03
C LEU A 237 -17.95 -15.91 -2.75
N ASN A 238 -17.82 -17.04 -2.04
CA ASN A 238 -17.65 -18.38 -2.64
C ASN A 238 -16.59 -18.45 -3.76
N VAL A 239 -15.57 -17.60 -3.68
CA VAL A 239 -14.46 -17.66 -4.62
C VAL A 239 -13.31 -18.37 -3.92
N GLN A 240 -13.12 -19.65 -4.27
CA GLN A 240 -11.86 -20.32 -3.98
C GLN A 240 -10.79 -19.61 -4.80
N TRP A 241 -10.04 -18.72 -4.16
CA TRP A 241 -8.83 -18.18 -4.74
C TRP A 241 -7.68 -19.00 -4.17
N ASP A 242 -7.15 -19.93 -4.98
CA ASP A 242 -5.81 -20.45 -4.76
C ASP A 242 -4.88 -19.26 -4.53
N GLU A 243 -4.17 -19.28 -3.40
CA GLU A 243 -3.20 -18.27 -3.01
C GLU A 243 -2.45 -17.77 -4.23
N VAL A 244 -2.62 -16.48 -4.58
CA VAL A 244 -2.05 -15.84 -5.77
C VAL A 244 -0.59 -16.28 -5.94
N LYS A 245 -0.37 -17.23 -6.85
CA LYS A 245 0.95 -17.60 -7.32
C LYS A 245 1.48 -16.39 -8.05
N GLY A 246 2.60 -15.86 -7.56
CA GLY A 246 3.25 -14.68 -8.14
C GLY A 246 3.45 -14.85 -9.64
N GLN A 247 2.76 -14.03 -10.41
CA GLN A 247 3.12 -13.70 -11.79
C GLN A 247 3.00 -12.20 -11.96
N VAL A 248 4.05 -11.49 -11.52
CA VAL A 248 4.36 -10.15 -12.03
C VAL A 248 4.92 -10.34 -13.44
N ASN A 249 4.06 -10.35 -14.44
CA ASN A 249 4.48 -10.11 -15.82
C ASN A 249 4.48 -8.61 -16.06
N HIS A 250 5.65 -7.98 -15.92
CA HIS A 250 5.91 -6.67 -16.49
C HIS A 250 6.30 -6.84 -17.96
N PRO A 251 5.55 -6.30 -18.93
CA PRO A 251 6.12 -6.05 -20.25
C PRO A 251 7.00 -4.80 -20.16
N ILE A 252 8.32 -5.00 -20.17
CA ILE A 252 9.29 -3.94 -20.46
C ILE A 252 9.19 -3.65 -21.96
N ALA A 253 8.49 -2.57 -22.32
CA ALA A 253 8.57 -2.02 -23.67
C ALA A 253 9.91 -1.29 -23.82
N THR A 254 10.90 -1.94 -24.44
CA THR A 254 12.08 -1.26 -25.00
C THR A 254 11.76 -0.87 -26.44
N GLN A 255 11.43 0.41 -26.67
CA GLN A 255 11.48 0.97 -28.02
C GLN A 255 12.94 1.15 -28.41
N LYS A 256 13.41 0.30 -29.34
CA LYS A 256 14.60 0.60 -30.14
C LYS A 256 14.22 1.64 -31.18
N LEU A 257 14.86 2.80 -31.11
CA LEU A 257 14.91 3.76 -32.20
C LEU A 257 15.80 3.15 -33.30
N THR A 258 15.22 2.80 -34.45
CA THR A 258 16.00 2.53 -35.67
C THR A 258 16.15 3.84 -36.42
N GLY A 259 17.40 4.31 -36.54
CA GLY A 259 17.78 5.33 -37.51
C GLY A 259 17.59 4.81 -38.93
N SER A 260 17.19 5.71 -39.82
CA SER A 260 17.21 5.50 -41.26
C SER A 260 18.35 6.35 -41.82
N ASP A 261 19.22 5.70 -42.60
CA ASP A 261 20.06 6.35 -43.60
C ASP A 261 19.20 6.96 -44.72
#